data_AF-A0A9D4CL54-F1
#
_entry.id   AF-A0A9D4CL54-F1
#
_cell.length_a   1.000
_cell.length_b   1.000
_cell.length_c   1.000
_cell.angle_alpha   90.00
_cell.angle_beta   90.00
_cell.angle_gamma   90.00
#
_symmetry.space_group_name_H-M   'P 1'
#
loop_
_entity.id
_entity.type
_entity.pdbx_description
1 polymer ?
#
loop_
_entity_poly.entity_id
_entity_poly.type
_entity_poly.pdbx_seq_one_letter_code
_entity_poly.pdbx_strand_id
1 'polypeptide(L)' 'MAAVDRIPYIYGSTNTADALKSMSEVMFTPANGDRPDAPNVCIMLTDGVSNINSRRTIPEAEAARAKVS' A
#
# COMPACT_ATOMS: atom_id res chain seq x y z
N MET A 1 -11.30 -15.29 -16.19
CA MET A 1 -10.33 -15.83 -15.22
C MET A 1 -9.10 -14.93 -15.21
N ALA A 2 -8.63 -14.64 -14.02
CA ALA A 2 -8.69 -13.32 -13.40
C ALA A 2 -7.35 -12.57 -13.48
N ALA A 3 -7.36 -11.24 -13.43
CA ALA A 3 -6.14 -10.43 -13.33
C ALA A 3 -5.18 -10.88 -12.22
N VAL A 4 -5.72 -11.56 -11.19
CA VAL A 4 -5.01 -12.15 -10.07
C VAL A 4 -4.09 -13.30 -10.50
N ASP A 5 -4.50 -14.13 -11.47
CA ASP A 5 -3.76 -15.33 -11.89
C ASP A 5 -2.43 -14.99 -12.58
N ARG A 6 -2.25 -13.73 -13.00
CA ARG A 6 -1.06 -13.23 -13.72
C ARG A 6 -0.09 -12.44 -12.83
N ILE A 7 -0.37 -12.31 -11.53
CA ILE A 7 0.50 -11.56 -10.63
C ILE A 7 1.75 -12.41 -10.36
N PRO A 8 2.95 -11.97 -10.78
CA PRO A 8 4.16 -12.72 -10.50
C PRO A 8 4.48 -12.67 -9.01
N TYR A 9 4.91 -13.80 -8.44
CA TYR A 9 5.52 -13.81 -7.12
C TYR A 9 6.93 -13.21 -7.23
N ILE A 10 7.16 -12.08 -6.58
CA ILE A 10 8.45 -11.40 -6.55
C ILE A 10 9.16 -11.82 -5.26
N TYR A 11 10.23 -12.61 -5.39
CA TYR A 11 11.09 -12.97 -4.26
C TYR A 11 11.94 -11.75 -3.84
N GLY A 12 12.02 -11.47 -2.54
CA GLY A 12 12.78 -10.33 -2.03
C GLY A 12 12.44 -9.94 -0.59
N SER A 13 12.77 -8.71 -0.24
CA SER A 13 12.57 -8.13 1.08
C SER A 13 11.18 -7.47 1.23
N THR A 14 10.62 -7.52 2.44
CA THR A 14 9.34 -6.91 2.84
C THR A 14 9.54 -5.43 3.19
N ASN A 15 9.19 -4.53 2.28
CA ASN A 15 9.25 -3.06 2.47
C ASN A 15 7.84 -2.46 2.59
N THR A 16 7.23 -2.64 3.76
CA THR A 16 5.84 -2.20 4.01
C THR A 16 5.71 -0.66 3.98
N ALA A 17 6.75 0.08 4.37
CA ALA A 17 6.71 1.54 4.40
C ALA A 17 6.53 2.14 3.00
N ASP A 18 7.34 1.74 2.02
CA ASP A 18 7.22 2.27 0.65
C ASP A 18 5.92 1.81 -0.04
N ALA A 19 5.39 0.64 0.31
CA ALA A 19 4.09 0.19 -0.17
C ALA A 19 2.96 1.12 0.31
N LEU A 20 2.96 1.49 1.61
CA LEU A 20 1.98 2.42 2.18
C LEU A 20 2.11 3.82 1.58
N LYS A 21 3.34 4.29 1.37
CA LYS A 21 3.60 5.56 0.68
C LYS A 21 3.04 5.54 -0.74
N SER A 22 3.38 4.53 -1.53
CA SER A 22 2.93 4.40 -2.93
C SER A 22 1.41 4.30 -3.04
N MET A 23 0.77 3.58 -2.12
CA MET A 23 -0.68 3.51 -2.03
C MET A 23 -1.29 4.91 -1.85
N SER A 24 -0.80 5.70 -0.89
CA SER A 24 -1.34 7.03 -0.62
C SER A 24 -0.98 8.10 -1.66
N GLU A 25 0.21 8.03 -2.27
CA GLU A 25 0.70 9.09 -3.17
C GLU A 25 0.48 8.81 -4.65
N VAL A 26 0.24 7.56 -5.02
CA VAL A 26 0.04 7.17 -6.42
C VAL A 26 -1.35 6.58 -6.59
N MET A 27 -1.71 5.53 -5.85
CA MET A 27 -2.94 4.77 -6.12
C MET A 27 -4.20 5.56 -5.76
N PHE A 28 -4.26 6.13 -4.55
CA PHE A 28 -5.39 6.95 -4.10
C PHE A 28 -5.21 8.40 -4.55
N THR A 29 -5.20 8.60 -5.87
CA THR A 29 -5.20 9.94 -6.48
C THR A 29 -6.26 10.01 -7.57
N PRO A 30 -6.89 11.19 -7.80
CA PRO A 30 -7.88 11.35 -8.86
C PRO A 30 -7.35 10.98 -10.25
N ALA A 31 -6.06 11.22 -10.49
CA ALA A 31 -5.39 10.87 -11.74
C ALA A 31 -5.33 9.34 -11.99
N ASN A 32 -5.35 8.54 -10.92
CA ASN A 32 -5.33 7.08 -10.98
C ASN A 32 -6.69 6.44 -10.63
N GLY A 33 -7.78 7.22 -10.71
CA GLY A 33 -9.15 6.70 -10.62
C GLY A 33 -9.74 6.71 -9.21
N ASP A 34 -9.11 7.40 -8.26
CA ASP A 34 -9.71 7.66 -6.95
C ASP A 34 -10.99 8.50 -7.08
N ARG A 35 -11.96 8.20 -6.23
CA ARG A 35 -13.31 8.80 -6.24
C ARG A 35 -13.53 9.53 -4.92
N PRO A 36 -13.63 10.87 -4.93
CA PRO A 36 -13.78 11.67 -3.70
C PRO A 36 -15.01 11.33 -2.86
N ASP A 37 -16.02 10.71 -3.46
CA ASP A 37 -17.28 10.32 -2.84
C ASP A 37 -17.30 8.86 -2.35
N ALA A 38 -16.22 8.10 -2.54
CA ALA A 38 -16.08 6.72 -2.09
C ALA A 38 -14.97 6.60 -1.03
N PRO A 39 -15.17 5.81 0.05
CA PRO A 39 -14.13 5.60 1.05
C PRO A 39 -12.98 4.76 0.50
N ASN A 40 -11.75 5.20 0.74
CA ASN A 40 -10.54 4.46 0.40
C ASN A 40 -10.25 3.36 1.44
N VAL A 41 -10.04 2.12 0.96
CA VAL A 41 -9.75 0.96 1.82
C VAL A 41 -8.50 0.25 1.33
N CYS A 42 -7.55 0.03 2.25
CA CYS A 42 -6.37 -0.78 2.01
C CYS A 42 -6.40 -2.07 2.82
N ILE A 43 -6.14 -3.20 2.17
CA ILE A 43 -5.95 -4.50 2.82
C ILE A 43 -4.50 -4.90 2.61
N MET A 44 -3.74 -4.97 3.71
CA MET A 44 -2.33 -5.35 3.71
C MET A 44 -2.17 -6.81 4.12
N LEU A 45 -1.53 -7.61 3.27
CA LEU A 45 -1.16 -9.01 3.56
C LEU A 45 0.37 -9.11 3.61
N THR A 46 0.92 -9.57 4.73
CA THR A 46 2.36 -9.84 4.89
C THR A 46 2.55 -11.19 5.60
N ASP A 47 3.65 -11.88 5.33
CA ASP A 47 4.03 -13.16 5.93
C ASP A 47 4.97 -13.01 7.15
N GLY A 48 5.38 -11.78 7.48
CA GLY A 48 6.27 -11.49 8.61
C GLY A 48 6.56 -10.00 8.81
N VAL A 49 7.56 -9.72 9.66
CA VAL A 49 8.02 -8.37 10.00
C VAL A 49 8.69 -7.72 8.79
N SER A 50 8.37 -6.45 8.52
CA SER A 50 9.07 -5.64 7.51
C SER A 50 10.57 -5.71 7.75
N ASN A 51 11.35 -6.23 6.81
CA ASN A 51 12.79 -6.43 6.95
C ASN A 51 13.59 -5.30 6.30
N ILE A 52 12.93 -4.44 5.50
CA ILE A 52 13.43 -3.15 5.01
C ILE A 52 12.61 -2.04 5.65
N ASN A 53 13.31 -0.97 6.09
CA ASN A 53 12.72 0.25 6.64
C ASN A 53 11.69 0.03 7.76
N SER A 54 11.85 -1.03 8.55
CA SER A 54 10.92 -1.43 9.62
C SER A 54 10.55 -0.31 10.61
N ARG A 55 11.50 0.58 10.91
CA ARG A 55 11.28 1.75 11.77
C ARG A 55 10.34 2.79 11.17
N ARG A 56 10.19 2.81 9.84
CA ARG A 56 9.31 3.74 9.12
C ARG A 56 7.92 3.17 8.85
N THR A 57 7.72 1.86 8.99
CA THR A 57 6.44 1.21 8.70
C THR A 57 5.28 1.83 9.48
N ILE A 58 5.45 2.09 10.78
CA ILE A 58 4.40 2.69 11.62
C ILE A 58 4.15 4.17 11.26
N PRO A 59 5.19 5.04 11.20
CA PRO A 59 5.00 6.43 10.76
C PRO A 59 4.32 6.55 9.39
N GLU A 60 4.70 5.72 8.42
CA GLU A 60 4.11 5.77 7.08
C GLU A 60 2.67 5.25 7.06
N ALA A 61 2.32 4.28 7.93
CA ALA A 61 0.94 3.81 8.09
C ALA A 61 0.03 4.91 8.65
N GLU A 62 0.47 5.63 9.69
CA GLU A 62 -0.27 6.76 10.24
C GLU A 62 -0.39 7.91 9.22
N ALA A 63 0.70 8.23 8.52
CA ALA A 63 0.69 9.24 7.48
C ALA A 63 -0.24 8.86 6.31
N ALA A 64 -0.20 7.60 5.87
CA ALA A 64 -1.07 7.10 4.82
C ALA A 64 -2.54 7.16 5.25
N ARG A 65 -2.85 6.69 6.47
CA ARG A 65 -4.20 6.76 7.04
C ARG A 65 -4.74 8.19 7.07
N ALA A 66 -3.94 9.16 7.51
CA ALA A 66 -4.36 10.56 7.57
C ALA A 66 -4.56 11.22 6.19
N LYS A 67 -3.90 10.71 5.14
CA LYS A 67 -4.01 11.22 3.77
C LYS A 67 -5.22 10.66 3.01
N VAL A 68 -5.64 9.44 3.34
CA VAL A 68 -6.67 8.70 2.60
C VAL A 68 -8.03 8.69 3.30
N SER A 69 -8.09 9.25 4.51
CA SER A 69 -9.30 9.51 5.29
C SER A 69 -9.97 10.82 4.88
#